data_AF-A0A357QUV0-F1
#
_entry.id   AF-A0A357QUV0-F1
#
_cell.length_a   1.000
_cell.length_b   1.000
_cell.length_c   1.000
_cell.angle_alpha   90.00
_cell.angle_beta   90.00
_cell.angle_gamma   90.00
#
_symmetry.space_group_name_H-M   'P 1'
#
loop_
_entity.id
_entity.type
_entity.pdbx_description
1 polymer ?
#
loop_
_entity_poly.entity_id
_entity_poly.type
_entity_poly.pdbx_seq_one_letter_code
_entity_poly.pdbx_strand_id
1 'polypeptide(L)'
;MYYTTSGSYKKTKMIIDYTNIVLTVAATVIFIIVLFLRSRSGILFPIEFLLGTIVNALTSVKHFINGNKVSGLIVAVVAVMLAIMTVVTALIVL
;
A
#
# COMPACT_ATOMS: atom_id res chain seq x y z
N MET A 1 -27.41 -1.07 16.23
CA MET A 1 -27.12 -1.82 14.99
C MET A 1 -27.79 -1.11 13.82
N TYR A 2 -27.11 -0.11 13.27
CA TYR A 2 -27.46 0.66 12.06
C TYR A 2 -26.09 1.11 11.53
N TYR A 3 -25.66 0.83 10.30
CA TYR A 3 -26.37 1.07 9.06
C TYR A 3 -26.17 -0.09 8.08
N THR A 4 -27.27 -0.46 7.43
CA THR A 4 -27.30 -1.18 6.16
C THR A 4 -26.21 -0.64 5.23
N THR A 5 -25.14 -1.42 5.02
CA THR A 5 -24.18 -1.11 3.97
C THR A 5 -24.67 -1.81 2.72
N SER A 6 -25.27 -1.00 1.84
CA SER A 6 -25.61 -1.37 0.47
C SER A 6 -24.51 -2.25 -0.15
N GLY A 7 -24.90 -3.21 -0.98
CA GLY A 7 -23.97 -4.20 -1.57
C GLY A 7 -22.70 -3.61 -2.22
N SER A 8 -22.71 -2.31 -2.55
CA SER A 8 -21.55 -1.55 -3.04
C SER A 8 -20.38 -1.52 -2.05
N TYR A 9 -20.59 -1.20 -0.76
CA TYR A 9 -19.48 -1.15 0.22
C TYR A 9 -18.87 -2.53 0.48
N LYS A 10 -19.66 -3.60 0.42
CA LYS A 10 -19.16 -4.98 0.49
C LYS A 10 -18.26 -5.29 -0.71
N LYS A 11 -18.67 -4.88 -1.93
CA LYS A 11 -17.88 -5.04 -3.15
C LYS A 11 -16.57 -4.23 -3.11
N THR A 12 -16.61 -2.97 -2.69
CA THR A 12 -15.40 -2.14 -2.55
C THR A 12 -14.38 -2.75 -1.60
N LYS A 13 -14.81 -3.27 -0.45
CA LYS A 13 -13.92 -3.95 0.50
C LYS A 13 -13.25 -5.18 -0.11
N MET A 14 -14.02 -6.01 -0.84
CA MET A 14 -13.46 -7.17 -1.53
C MET A 14 -12.47 -6.77 -2.63
N ILE A 15 -12.77 -5.72 -3.41
CA ILE A 15 -11.83 -5.20 -4.42
C ILE A 15 -10.53 -4.74 -3.78
N ILE A 16 -10.61 -3.99 -2.67
CA ILE A 16 -9.42 -3.58 -1.91
C ILE A 16 -8.61 -4.79 -1.46
N ASP A 17 -9.25 -5.86 -0.97
CA ASP A 17 -8.56 -7.07 -0.53
C ASP A 17 -7.84 -7.78 -1.68
N TYR A 18 -8.51 -7.98 -2.82
CA TYR A 18 -7.88 -8.60 -3.99
C TYR A 18 -6.73 -7.76 -4.54
N THR A 19 -6.92 -6.44 -4.63
CA THR A 19 -5.87 -5.51 -5.07
C THR A 19 -4.67 -5.58 -4.12
N ASN A 20 -4.89 -5.55 -2.81
CA ASN A 20 -3.80 -5.65 -1.84
C ASN A 20 -3.06 -6.98 -1.93
N ILE A 21 -3.75 -8.11 -2.12
CA ILE A 21 -3.10 -9.40 -2.34
C ILE A 21 -2.17 -9.35 -3.56
N VAL A 22 -2.66 -8.85 -4.70
CA VAL A 22 -1.87 -8.75 -5.93
C VAL A 22 -0.67 -7.81 -5.74
N LEU A 23 -0.87 -6.65 -5.12
CA LEU A 23 0.20 -5.68 -4.88
C LEU A 23 1.25 -6.23 -3.91
N THR A 24 0.86 -6.96 -2.86
CA THR A 24 1.80 -7.58 -1.92
C THR A 24 2.62 -8.69 -2.58
N VAL A 25 2.00 -9.49 -3.46
CA VAL A 25 2.74 -10.48 -4.27
C VAL A 25 3.75 -9.77 -5.17
N ALA A 26 3.35 -8.71 -5.86
CA ALA A 26 4.25 -7.92 -6.71
C ALA A 26 5.42 -7.33 -5.91
N ALA A 27 5.15 -6.73 -4.75
CA ALA A 27 6.18 -6.21 -3.84
C ALA A 27 7.17 -7.30 -3.41
N THR A 28 6.66 -8.49 -3.03
CA THR A 28 7.52 -9.62 -2.66
C THR A 28 8.46 -10.03 -3.80
N VAL A 29 7.95 -10.09 -5.04
CA VAL A 29 8.77 -10.41 -6.22
C VAL A 29 9.82 -9.34 -6.48
N ILE A 30 9.45 -8.06 -6.43
CA ILE A 30 10.37 -6.94 -6.64
C ILE A 30 11.45 -6.92 -5.54
N PHE A 31 11.08 -7.13 -4.30
CA PHE A 31 12.02 -7.24 -3.19
C PHE A 31 13.06 -8.35 -3.42
N ILE A 32 12.63 -9.53 -3.88
CA ILE A 32 13.56 -10.62 -4.24
C ILE A 32 14.50 -10.18 -5.36
N ILE A 33 13.99 -9.53 -6.41
CA ILE A 33 14.81 -9.02 -7.52
C ILE A 33 15.83 -7.98 -7.01
N VAL A 34 15.43 -7.09 -6.11
CA VAL A 34 16.31 -6.11 -5.46
C VAL A 34 17.45 -6.81 -4.70
N LEU A 35 17.15 -7.87 -3.96
CA LEU A 35 18.17 -8.66 -3.26
C LEU A 35 19.21 -9.27 -4.21
N PHE A 36 18.77 -9.78 -5.37
CA PHE A 36 19.66 -10.34 -6.38
C PHE A 36 20.47 -9.28 -7.12
N LEU A 37 19.85 -8.14 -7.47
CA LEU A 37 20.51 -7.06 -8.19
C LEU A 37 21.45 -6.24 -7.30
N ARG A 38 21.27 -6.29 -5.97
CA ARG A 38 22.07 -5.65 -4.90
C ARG A 38 22.44 -4.19 -5.19
N SER A 39 23.49 -3.95 -5.97
CA SER A 39 24.00 -2.62 -6.31
C SER A 39 23.37 -2.02 -7.58
N ARG A 40 22.63 -2.82 -8.36
CA ARG A 40 21.95 -2.39 -9.60
C ARG A 40 20.44 -2.27 -9.44
N SER A 41 19.94 -2.28 -8.20
CA SER A 41 18.51 -2.20 -7.90
C SER A 41 17.89 -0.88 -8.39
N GLY A 42 18.66 0.22 -8.41
CA GLY A 42 18.27 1.48 -9.04
C GLY A 42 16.81 1.84 -8.75
N ILE A 43 16.01 1.98 -9.82
CA ILE A 43 14.61 2.42 -9.77
C ILE A 43 13.65 1.44 -9.07
N LEU A 44 14.07 0.19 -8.84
CA LEU A 44 13.22 -0.81 -8.17
C LEU A 44 13.00 -0.50 -6.69
N PHE A 45 13.93 0.20 -6.04
CA PHE A 45 13.81 0.54 -4.62
C PHE A 45 12.71 1.58 -4.35
N PRO A 46 12.61 2.69 -5.13
CA PRO A 46 11.45 3.58 -5.06
C PRO A 46 10.11 2.89 -5.39
N ILE A 47 10.09 1.97 -6.35
CA ILE A 47 8.88 1.23 -6.73
C ILE A 47 8.38 0.37 -5.57
N GLU A 48 9.28 -0.26 -4.81
CA GLU A 48 8.92 -1.05 -3.62
C GLU A 48 8.20 -0.21 -2.56
N PHE A 49 8.72 0.98 -2.28
CA PHE A 49 8.06 1.91 -1.35
C PHE A 49 6.70 2.39 -1.88
N LEU A 50 6.58 2.63 -3.19
CA LEU A 50 5.32 3.03 -3.81
C LEU A 50 4.25 1.95 -3.66
N LEU A 51 4.61 0.68 -3.87
CA LEU A 51 3.69 -0.44 -3.65
C LEU A 51 3.23 -0.50 -2.19
N GLY A 52 4.16 -0.33 -1.25
CA GLY A 52 3.85 -0.20 0.17
C GLY A 52 2.88 0.95 0.46
N THR A 53 3.09 2.13 -0.14
CA THR A 53 2.19 3.28 0.00
C THR A 53 0.78 2.96 -0.46
N ILE A 54 0.62 2.34 -1.64
CA ILE A 54 -0.69 2.03 -2.21
C ILE A 54 -1.42 1.02 -1.33
N VAL A 55 -0.76 -0.06 -0.90
CA VAL A 55 -1.36 -1.07 -0.02
C VAL A 55 -1.86 -0.45 1.29
N ASN A 56 -1.05 0.43 1.90
CA ASN A 56 -1.43 1.09 3.15
C ASN A 56 -2.55 2.11 2.92
N ALA A 57 -2.53 2.90 1.84
CA ALA A 57 -3.61 3.83 1.52
C ALA A 57 -4.96 3.11 1.33
N LEU A 58 -4.98 2.01 0.58
CA LEU A 58 -6.18 1.21 0.36
C LEU A 58 -6.67 0.55 1.67
N THR A 59 -5.74 0.07 2.50
CA THR A 59 -6.06 -0.52 3.81
C THR A 59 -6.65 0.54 4.75
N SER A 60 -6.12 1.75 4.75
CA SER A 60 -6.65 2.89 5.52
C SER A 60 -8.09 3.22 5.10
N VAL A 61 -8.35 3.31 3.78
CA VAL A 61 -9.71 3.50 3.24
C VAL A 61 -10.65 2.40 3.72
N LYS A 62 -10.23 1.13 3.67
CA LYS A 62 -11.03 0.00 4.17
C LYS A 62 -11.33 0.13 5.67
N HIS A 63 -10.38 0.56 6.48
CA HIS A 63 -10.60 0.80 7.91
C HIS A 63 -11.60 1.92 8.18
N PHE A 64 -11.56 3.01 7.43
CA PHE A 64 -12.54 4.09 7.55
C PHE A 64 -13.95 3.62 7.15
N ILE A 65 -14.08 2.81 6.09
CA ILE A 65 -15.37 2.21 5.70
C ILE A 65 -15.88 1.23 6.78
N ASN A 66 -14.99 0.58 7.53
CA ASN A 66 -15.36 -0.30 8.65
C ASN A 66 -15.70 0.44 9.95
N GLY A 67 -15.53 1.77 10.01
CA GLY A 67 -15.69 2.55 11.25
C GLY A 67 -14.49 2.49 12.19
N ASN A 68 -13.39 1.83 11.81
CA ASN A 68 -12.19 1.67 12.61
C ASN A 68 -11.26 2.89 12.46
N LYS A 69 -11.72 4.06 12.93
CA LYS A 69 -11.06 5.36 12.66
C LYS A 69 -9.60 5.44 13.11
N VAL A 70 -9.27 4.91 14.30
CA VAL A 70 -7.91 4.95 14.85
C VAL A 70 -6.95 4.12 13.99
N SER A 71 -7.34 2.88 13.67
CA SER A 71 -6.56 2.02 12.79
C SER A 71 -6.42 2.60 11.38
N GLY A 72 -7.50 3.19 10.83
CA GLY A 72 -7.45 3.90 9.56
C GLY A 72 -6.46 5.06 9.55
N LEU A 73 -6.44 5.86 10.62
CA LEU A 73 -5.51 6.98 10.77
C LEU A 73 -4.05 6.51 10.88
N ILE A 74 -3.78 5.50 11.69
CA ILE A 74 -2.42 4.94 11.84
C ILE A 74 -1.88 4.48 10.49
N VAL A 75 -2.70 3.71 9.75
CA VAL A 75 -2.29 3.17 8.45
C VAL A 75 -2.15 4.29 7.40
N ALA A 76 -2.95 5.36 7.49
CA ALA A 76 -2.77 6.54 6.64
C ALA A 76 -1.43 7.24 6.88
N VAL A 77 -1.03 7.40 8.15
CA VAL A 77 0.27 7.98 8.52
C VAL A 77 1.42 7.13 7.96
N VAL A 78 1.32 5.79 8.06
CA VAL A 78 2.30 4.88 7.46
C VAL A 78 2.36 5.06 5.93
N ALA A 79 1.21 5.18 5.25
CA ALA A 79 1.19 5.41 3.82
C ALA A 79 1.91 6.72 3.41
N VAL A 80 1.73 7.80 4.19
CA VAL A 80 2.43 9.08 3.97
C VAL A 80 3.93 8.93 4.18
N MET A 81 4.36 8.25 5.24
CA MET A 81 5.79 8.00 5.47
C MET A 81 6.42 7.24 4.29
N LEU A 82 5.75 6.19 3.80
CA LEU A 82 6.21 5.42 2.64
C LEU A 82 6.21 6.26 1.35
N ALA A 83 5.26 7.19 1.19
CA ALA A 83 5.22 8.08 0.03
C ALA A 83 6.42 9.04 0.05
N ILE A 84 6.79 9.55 1.22
CA ILE A 84 8.00 10.36 1.39
C ILE A 84 9.24 9.53 1.04
N MET A 85 9.33 8.29 1.55
CA MET A 85 10.45 7.39 1.23
C MET A 85 10.54 7.10 -0.27
N THR A 86 9.41 6.93 -0.96
CA THR A 86 9.35 6.78 -2.42
C THR A 86 10.01 7.97 -3.12
N VAL A 87 9.63 9.19 -2.74
CA VAL A 87 10.18 10.42 -3.35
C VAL A 87 11.67 10.56 -3.03
N VAL A 88 12.07 10.41 -1.77
CA VAL A 88 13.47 10.54 -1.35
C VAL A 88 14.36 9.55 -2.09
N THR A 89 13.94 8.29 -2.16
CA THR A 89 14.74 7.27 -2.84
C THR A 89 14.75 7.44 -4.36
N ALA A 90 13.65 7.90 -4.97
CA ALA A 90 13.63 8.24 -6.39
C ALA A 90 14.64 9.35 -6.69
N LEU A 91 14.69 10.41 -5.87
CA LEU A 91 15.63 11.52 -6.04
C LEU A 91 17.10 11.12 -5.85
N ILE A 92 17.40 10.11 -5.04
CA ILE A 92 18.77 9.63 -4.83
C ILE A 92 19.25 8.77 -6.02
N VAL A 93 18.31 8.09 -6.68
CA VAL A 93 18.59 7.10 -7.73
C VAL A 93 18.59 7.71 -9.14
N LEU A 94 17.84 8.80 -9.35
CA LEU A 94 17.75 9.56 -10.61
C LEU A 94 18.86 10.61 -10.71
#